data_AF-C0B5Q7-F1
#
_entry.id   AF-C0B5Q7-F1
#
_cell.length_a   1.000
_cell.length_b   1.000
_cell.length_c   1.000
_cell.angle_alpha   90.00
_cell.angle_beta   90.00
_cell.angle_gamma   90.00
#
_symmetry.space_group_name_H-M   'P 1'
#
loop_
_entity.id
_entity.type
_entity.pdbx_description
1 polymer ?
#
loop_
_entity_poly.entity_id
_entity_poly.type
_entity_poly.pdbx_seq_one_letter_code
_entity_poly.pdbx_strand_id
1 'polypeptide(L)' 'MACDEVGVPLKKFFNTSGMLYKQMQLKDKLPTMTEDEQIKLLATDGMLVKRPFVVGDRFVLTGFKEKEWEEKLLK' A
#
# COMPACT_ATOMS: atom_id res chain seq x y z
N MET A 1 7.77 1.81 10.86
CA MET A 1 9.12 2.39 10.71
C MET A 1 9.49 2.64 9.25
N ALA A 2 9.65 1.65 8.36
CA ALA A 2 10.05 1.95 6.97
C ALA A 2 9.03 2.79 6.17
N CYS A 3 7.72 2.67 6.42
CA CYS A 3 6.71 3.50 5.74
C CYS A 3 6.68 4.94 6.26
N ASP A 4 7.03 5.15 7.53
CA ASP A 4 7.00 6.47 8.19
C ASP A 4 8.16 7.34 7.72
N GLU A 5 9.32 6.73 7.44
CA GLU A 5 10.53 7.44 6.99
C GLU A 5 10.48 7.88 5.52
N VAL A 6 9.75 7.15 4.67
CA VAL A 6 9.63 7.45 3.22
C VAL A 6 8.37 8.28 2.91
N GLY A 7 7.44 8.40 3.85
CA GLY A 7 6.23 9.22 3.72
C GLY A 7 5.22 8.71 2.69
N VAL A 8 5.15 7.39 2.48
CA VAL A 8 4.19 6.80 1.53
C VAL A 8 2.84 6.60 2.21
N PRO A 9 1.75 7.22 1.73
CA PRO A 9 0.44 7.06 2.35
C PRO A 9 -0.01 5.60 2.37
N LEU A 10 -0.47 5.10 3.54
CA LEU A 10 -0.91 3.72 3.74
C LEU A 10 -1.97 3.26 2.72
N LYS A 11 -2.83 4.18 2.27
CA LYS A 11 -3.80 3.94 1.20
C LYS A 11 -3.19 3.33 -0.08
N LYS A 12 -1.92 3.61 -0.40
CA LYS A 12 -1.25 3.07 -1.59
C LYS A 12 -0.96 1.57 -1.51
N PHE A 13 -0.95 1.00 -0.31
CA PHE A 13 -0.80 -0.43 -0.07
C PHE A 13 -2.10 -1.20 -0.25
N PHE A 14 -3.25 -0.54 -0.39
CA PHE A 14 -4.51 -1.22 -0.60
C PHE A 14 -4.72 -1.60 -2.07
N ASN A 15 -5.18 -2.83 -2.30
CA ASN A 15 -5.62 -3.34 -3.59
C ASN A 15 -6.97 -2.72 -3.97
N THR A 16 -6.94 -1.48 -4.46
CA THR A 16 -8.15 -0.69 -4.79
C THR A 16 -9.02 -1.31 -5.89
N SER A 17 -8.45 -2.20 -6.71
CA SER A 17 -9.17 -2.89 -7.78
C SER A 17 -9.81 -4.21 -7.31
N GLY A 18 -9.38 -4.74 -6.16
CA GLY A 18 -9.83 -6.02 -5.63
C GLY A 18 -11.30 -6.04 -5.22
N MET A 19 -11.94 -7.22 -5.33
CA MET A 19 -13.34 -7.39 -4.94
C MET A 19 -13.57 -7.07 -3.46
N LEU A 20 -12.67 -7.52 -2.59
CA LEU A 20 -12.79 -7.31 -1.14
C LEU A 20 -12.77 -5.82 -0.76
N TYR A 21 -11.90 -5.01 -1.40
CA TYR A 21 -11.87 -3.57 -1.21
C TYR A 21 -13.21 -2.90 -1.53
N LYS A 22 -13.85 -3.32 -2.64
CA LYS A 22 -15.15 -2.81 -3.08
C LYS A 22 -16.28 -3.30 -2.17
N GLN A 23 -16.32 -4.58 -1.82
CA GLN A 23 -17.32 -5.18 -0.94
C GLN A 23 -17.34 -4.55 0.45
N MET A 24 -16.16 -4.24 1.00
CA MET A 24 -16.03 -3.61 2.32
C MET A 24 -16.25 -2.09 2.29
N GLN A 25 -16.46 -1.49 1.11
CA GLN A 25 -16.62 -0.04 0.90
C GLN A 25 -15.43 0.77 1.44
N LEU A 26 -14.20 0.25 1.25
CA LEU A 26 -13.00 0.86 1.83
C LEU A 26 -12.66 2.23 1.26
N LYS A 27 -13.15 2.55 0.05
CA LYS A 27 -12.95 3.89 -0.54
C LYS A 27 -13.43 5.01 0.38
N ASP A 28 -14.56 4.80 1.05
CA ASP A 28 -15.22 5.80 1.87
C ASP A 28 -14.79 5.71 3.34
N LYS A 29 -14.37 4.53 3.79
CA LYS A 29 -13.92 4.29 5.17
C LYS A 29 -12.46 4.65 5.43
N LEU A 30 -11.56 4.40 4.47
CA LEU A 30 -10.13 4.66 4.65
C LEU A 30 -9.80 6.11 5.03
N PRO A 31 -10.44 7.15 4.46
CA PRO A 31 -10.20 8.54 4.86
C PRO A 31 -10.55 8.85 6.32
N THR A 32 -11.44 8.08 6.94
CA THR A 32 -11.85 8.28 8.34
C THR A 32 -11.14 7.36 9.32
N MET A 33 -10.33 6.41 8.82
CA MET A 33 -9.55 5.49 9.64
C MET A 33 -8.20 6.10 10.01
N THR A 34 -7.81 5.90 11.26
CA THR A 34 -6.44 6.16 11.73
C THR A 34 -5.43 5.24 11.04
N GLU A 35 -4.14 5.61 11.08
CA GLU A 35 -3.08 4.79 10.48
C GLU A 35 -3.01 3.40 11.11
N ASP A 36 -3.13 3.31 12.43
CA ASP A 36 -3.16 2.03 13.17
C ASP A 36 -4.30 1.11 12.72
N GLU A 37 -5.49 1.67 12.45
CA GLU A 37 -6.63 0.90 11.94
C GLU A 37 -6.37 0.41 10.52
N GLN A 38 -5.78 1.23 9.67
CA GLN A 38 -5.41 0.84 8.30
C GLN A 38 -4.37 -0.28 8.30
N ILE A 39 -3.36 -0.20 9.18
CA ILE A 39 -2.32 -1.24 9.34
C ILE A 39 -2.95 -2.54 9.83
N LYS A 40 -3.78 -2.48 10.87
CA LYS A 40 -4.50 -3.66 11.38
C LYS A 40 -5.34 -4.29 10.27
N LEU A 41 -6.05 -3.49 9.49
CA LEU A 41 -6.87 -3.97 8.38
C LEU A 41 -6.03 -4.67 7.31
N LEU A 42 -4.89 -4.09 6.89
CA LEU A 42 -3.98 -4.74 5.94
C LEU A 42 -3.42 -6.07 6.48
N ALA A 43 -3.24 -6.18 7.79
CA ALA A 43 -2.77 -7.41 8.44
C ALA A 43 -3.86 -8.49 8.56
N THR A 44 -5.15 -8.16 8.39
CA THR A 44 -6.23 -9.16 8.48
C THR A 44 -6.32 -10.07 7.26
N ASP A 45 -6.16 -9.52 6.05
CA ASP A 45 -6.29 -10.27 4.81
C ASP A 45 -5.32 -9.75 3.74
N GLY A 46 -4.43 -10.63 3.29
CA GLY A 46 -3.47 -10.33 2.24
C GLY A 46 -4.11 -9.95 0.89
N MET A 47 -5.38 -10.29 0.62
CA MET A 47 -6.12 -9.86 -0.58
C MET A 47 -6.32 -8.33 -0.64
N LEU A 48 -6.32 -7.67 0.52
CA LEU A 48 -6.36 -6.21 0.62
C LEU A 48 -5.02 -5.56 0.26
N VAL A 49 -3.92 -6.31 0.22
CA VAL A 49 -2.60 -5.78 -0.09
C VAL A 49 -2.38 -5.69 -1.60
N LYS A 50 -1.98 -4.51 -2.08
CA LYS A 50 -1.63 -4.23 -3.47
C LYS A 50 -0.31 -4.92 -3.82
N ARG A 51 -0.28 -5.60 -4.97
CA ARG A 51 0.89 -6.37 -5.45
C ARG A 51 1.23 -5.98 -6.89
N PRO A 52 2.50 -6.05 -7.32
CA PRO A 52 3.69 -6.23 -6.47
C PRO A 52 3.98 -5.00 -5.61
N PHE A 53 4.76 -5.15 -4.53
CA PHE A 53 5.31 -4.03 -3.77
C PHE A 53 6.71 -4.39 -3.26
N VAL A 54 7.55 -3.38 -3.04
CA VAL A 54 8.93 -3.54 -2.55
C VAL A 54 9.20 -2.49 -1.49
N VAL A 55 9.81 -2.91 -0.37
CA VAL A 55 10.28 -2.02 0.69
C VAL A 55 11.80 -2.15 0.71
N GLY A 56 12.50 -1.05 0.43
CA GLY A 56 13.94 -0.93 0.57
C GLY A 56 14.28 0.08 1.66
N ASP A 57 15.57 0.24 1.95
CA ASP A 57 16.04 1.07 3.09
C ASP A 57 15.63 2.54 3.00
N ARG A 58 15.45 3.07 1.79
CA ARG A 58 15.13 4.50 1.55
C ARG A 58 13.99 4.72 0.56
N PHE A 59 13.29 3.66 0.18
CA PHE A 59 12.20 3.75 -0.79
C PHE A 59 11.15 2.67 -0.58
N VAL A 60 9.94 2.96 -1.06
CA VAL A 60 8.87 1.97 -1.16
C VAL A 60 8.25 2.08 -2.54
N LEU A 61 8.11 0.94 -3.22
CA LEU A 61 7.40 0.80 -4.49
C LEU A 61 6.08 0.07 -4.25
N THR A 62 4.97 0.63 -4.75
CA THR A 62 3.63 0.01 -4.61
C THR A 62 2.94 -0.12 -5.97
N GLY A 63 2.62 -1.35 -6.36
CA GLY A 63 2.23 -1.68 -7.73
C GLY A 63 3.42 -1.69 -8.69
N PHE A 64 3.15 -2.00 -9.95
CA PHE A 64 4.17 -1.98 -10.99
C PHE A 64 4.11 -0.70 -11.82
N LYS A 65 5.23 0.01 -11.87
CA LYS A 65 5.47 1.15 -12.75
C LYS A 65 6.92 1.07 -13.20
N GLU A 66 7.12 0.63 -14.44
CA GLU A 66 8.42 0.31 -15.01
C GLU A 66 9.48 1.37 -14.72
N LYS A 67 9.23 2.63 -15.09
CA LYS A 67 10.19 3.74 -14.85
C LYS A 67 10.60 3.92 -13.38
N GLU A 68 9.65 3.79 -12.44
CA GLU A 68 9.94 3.91 -11.00
C GLU A 68 10.75 2.71 -10.49
N TRP A 69 10.45 1.52 -11.00
CA TRP A 69 11.16 0.28 -10.66
C TRP A 69 12.59 0.30 -11.20
N GLU A 70 12.79 0.68 -12.46
CA GLU A 70 14.11 0.82 -13.07
C GLU A 70 14.99 1.83 -12.31
N GLU A 71 14.43 3.00 -11.96
CA GLU A 71 15.19 4.04 -11.26
C GLU A 71 15.66 3.59 -9.87
N LYS A 72 14.86 2.78 -9.15
CA LYS A 72 15.14 2.40 -7.76
C LYS A 72 15.85 1.05 -7.60
N LEU A 73 15.76 0.15 -8.59
CA LEU A 73 16.30 -1.21 -8.48
C LEU A 73 17.46 -1.51 -9.43
N LEU A 74 17.60 -0.77 -10.54
CA LEU A 74 18.62 -1.04 -11.56
C LEU A 74 19.72 0.03 -11.63
N LYS A 75 19.62 1.07 -10.82
CA LYS A 75 20.66 2.09 -10.62
C LYS A 75 21.28 1.95 -9.24
#